data_AF-A0A5S9N4V9-F1
#
_entry.id   AF-A0A5S9N4V9-F1
#
_cell.length_a   1.000
_cell.length_b   1.000
_cell.length_c   1.000
_cell.angle_alpha   90.00
_cell.angle_beta   90.00
_cell.angle_gamma   90.00
#
_symmetry.space_group_name_H-M   'P 1'
#
loop_
_entity.id
_entity.type
_entity.pdbx_description
1 polymer ?
#
loop_
_entity_poly.entity_id
_entity_poly.type
_entity_poly.pdbx_seq_one_letter_code
_entity_poly.pdbx_strand_id
1 'polypeptide(L)'
;MKNHALKLYEFYKYIFDSEKNPLRHIPDPVSRFYIMTILAGMWSLSFGLYLGSIIYFGISLAAHVILLLMFFFTMAVFYDAEKNQSSWLLKLRRDRNHL
;
A
#
# COMPACT_ATOMS: atom_id res chain seq x y z
N MET A 1 8.55 16.92 -16.67
CA MET A 1 7.65 15.75 -16.47
C MET A 1 8.32 14.59 -15.72
N LYS A 2 9.45 14.05 -16.19
CA LYS A 2 10.12 12.89 -15.57
C LYS A 2 10.52 13.07 -14.09
N ASN A 3 10.90 14.28 -13.68
CA ASN A 3 11.22 14.60 -12.28
C ASN A 3 10.02 14.48 -11.32
N HIS A 4 8.79 14.75 -11.79
CA HIS A 4 7.60 14.59 -10.97
C HIS A 4 7.27 13.12 -10.74
N ALA A 5 7.42 12.29 -11.78
CA ALA A 5 7.27 10.84 -11.67
C ALA A 5 8.30 10.24 -10.68
N LEU A 6 9.53 10.74 -10.71
CA LEU A 6 10.56 10.30 -9.75
C LEU A 6 10.22 10.70 -8.32
N LYS A 7 9.73 11.94 -8.09
CA LYS A 7 9.23 12.37 -6.77
C LYS A 7 8.05 11.53 -6.28
N LEU A 8 7.10 11.20 -7.15
CA LEU A 8 5.98 10.30 -6.85
C LEU A 8 6.47 8.92 -6.43
N TYR A 9 7.46 8.36 -7.13
CA TYR A 9 8.09 7.09 -6.77
C TYR A 9 8.83 7.14 -5.42
N GLU A 10 9.52 8.24 -5.11
CA GLU A 10 10.15 8.43 -3.79
C GLU A 10 9.09 8.50 -2.67
N PHE A 11 8.00 9.24 -2.88
CA PHE A 11 6.87 9.31 -1.93
C PHE A 11 6.21 7.95 -1.73
N TYR A 12 5.97 7.22 -2.82
CA TYR A 12 5.47 5.86 -2.78
C TYR A 12 6.43 4.97 -1.97
N LYS A 13 7.72 4.96 -2.31
CA LYS A 13 8.72 4.17 -1.56
C LYS A 13 8.75 4.55 -0.08
N TYR A 14 8.59 5.83 0.25
CA TYR A 14 8.52 6.32 1.62
C TYR A 14 7.29 5.82 2.37
N ILE A 15 6.11 5.87 1.77
CA ILE A 15 4.85 5.39 2.39
C ILE A 15 4.91 3.88 2.64
N PHE A 16 5.49 3.14 1.70
CA PHE A 16 5.65 1.69 1.78
C PHE A 16 6.93 1.27 2.53
N ASP A 17 7.70 2.23 3.02
CA ASP A 17 8.90 1.96 3.78
C ASP A 17 8.50 1.36 5.12
N SER A 18 8.76 0.07 5.24
CA SER A 18 8.43 -0.70 6.41
C SER A 18 9.17 -0.17 7.66
N GLU A 19 10.29 0.53 7.49
CA GLU A 19 11.04 1.16 8.59
C GLU A 19 10.43 2.47 9.10
N LYS A 20 9.51 3.07 8.35
CA LYS A 20 8.86 4.35 8.70
C LYS A 20 7.44 4.20 9.21
N ASN A 21 6.84 3.02 9.04
CA ASN A 21 5.53 2.70 9.60
C ASN A 21 5.56 2.77 11.15
N PRO A 22 4.55 3.34 11.83
CA PRO A 22 4.40 3.23 13.29
C PRO A 22 4.53 1.78 13.83
N LEU A 23 4.19 0.78 13.02
CA LEU A 23 4.32 -0.66 13.31
C LEU A 23 5.72 -1.24 12.99
N ARG A 24 6.72 -0.40 12.71
CA ARG A 24 8.10 -0.80 12.33
C ARG A 24 8.82 -1.70 13.33
N HIS A 25 8.42 -1.69 14.60
CA HIS A 25 9.07 -2.50 15.63
C HIS A 25 8.67 -3.98 15.58
N ILE A 26 7.66 -4.34 14.79
CA ILE A 26 7.25 -5.74 14.56
C ILE A 26 8.16 -6.30 13.45
N PRO A 27 9.00 -7.32 13.68
CA PRO A 27 10.01 -7.74 12.70
C PRO A 27 9.41 -8.37 11.43
N ASP A 28 8.20 -8.92 11.49
CA ASP A 28 7.58 -9.62 10.37
C ASP A 28 6.62 -8.71 9.56
N PRO A 29 6.89 -8.47 8.25
CA PRO A 29 6.03 -7.66 7.40
C PRO A 29 4.63 -8.26 7.19
N VAL A 30 4.49 -9.60 7.24
CA VAL A 30 3.18 -10.26 7.11
C VAL A 30 2.31 -9.96 8.33
N SER A 31 2.89 -10.01 9.53
CA SER A 31 2.23 -9.64 10.77
C SER A 31 1.75 -8.18 10.78
N ARG A 32 2.57 -7.24 10.28
CA ARG A 32 2.16 -5.83 10.15
C ARG A 32 0.94 -5.67 9.25
N PHE A 33 0.93 -6.38 8.13
CA PHE A 33 -0.19 -6.37 7.19
C PHE A 33 -1.46 -6.98 7.80
N TYR A 34 -1.32 -8.09 8.51
CA TYR A 34 -2.44 -8.77 9.16
C TYR A 34 -3.13 -7.85 10.16
N ILE A 35 -2.36 -7.12 10.98
CA ILE A 35 -2.88 -6.15 11.96
C ILE A 35 -3.64 -5.01 11.26
N MET A 36 -3.09 -4.44 10.18
CA MET A 36 -3.76 -3.38 9.42
C MET A 36 -5.08 -3.86 8.79
N THR A 37 -5.12 -5.11 8.32
CA THR A 37 -6.32 -5.72 7.73
C THR A 37 -7.41 -5.95 8.78
N ILE A 38 -7.04 -6.46 9.96
CA ILE A 38 -7.99 -6.60 11.08
C ILE A 38 -8.54 -5.24 11.47
N LEU A 39 -7.69 -4.21 11.59
CA LEU A 39 -8.12 -2.88 11.96
C LEU A 39 -9.14 -2.30 10.95
N ALA A 40 -8.91 -2.49 9.65
CA ALA A 40 -9.87 -2.13 8.60
C ALA A 40 -11.21 -2.89 8.73
N GLY A 41 -11.17 -4.18 9.08
CA GLY A 41 -12.36 -4.98 9.36
C GLY A 41 -13.13 -4.49 10.59
N MET A 42 -12.44 -4.15 11.67
CA MET A 42 -13.04 -3.61 12.89
C MET A 42 -13.74 -2.27 12.65
N TRP A 43 -13.18 -1.41 11.81
CA TRP A 43 -13.83 -0.16 11.40
C TRP A 43 -15.10 -0.41 10.57
N SER A 44 -15.04 -1.35 9.61
CA SER A 44 -16.24 -1.75 8.84
C SER A 44 -17.33 -2.28 9.77
N LEU A 45 -16.98 -3.11 10.75
CA LEU A 45 -17.92 -3.62 11.76
C LEU A 45 -18.53 -2.49 12.60
N SER A 46 -17.71 -1.53 13.03
CA SER A 46 -18.17 -0.38 13.81
C SER A 46 -19.19 0.46 13.04
N PHE A 47 -18.97 0.70 11.73
CA PHE A 47 -19.95 1.37 10.88
C PHE A 47 -21.23 0.55 10.69
N GLY A 48 -21.08 -0.76 10.51
CA GLY A 48 -22.21 -1.70 10.42
C GLY A 48 -23.09 -1.66 11.66
N LEU A 49 -22.48 -1.70 12.85
CA LEU A 49 -23.16 -1.62 14.14
C LEU A 49 -23.79 -0.24 14.37
N TYR A 50 -23.06 0.84 14.06
CA TYR A 50 -23.55 2.22 14.21
C TYR A 50 -24.82 2.48 13.39
N LEU A 51 -24.87 1.97 12.15
CA LEU A 51 -26.04 2.08 11.28
C LEU A 51 -27.11 1.00 11.57
N GLY A 52 -26.80 0.01 12.42
CA GLY A 52 -27.70 -1.11 12.72
C GLY A 52 -28.05 -1.98 11.51
N SER A 53 -27.21 -2.01 10.47
CA SER A 53 -27.53 -2.65 9.20
C SER A 53 -26.43 -3.57 8.68
N ILE A 54 -26.78 -4.85 8.52
CA ILE A 54 -25.91 -5.89 7.99
C ILE A 54 -25.55 -5.66 6.52
N ILE A 55 -26.44 -5.01 5.75
CA ILE A 55 -26.21 -4.71 4.33
C ILE A 55 -25.10 -3.67 4.19
N TYR A 56 -25.17 -2.57 4.96
CA TYR A 56 -24.12 -1.55 4.95
C TYR A 56 -22.79 -2.07 5.47
N PHE A 57 -22.81 -2.95 6.48
CA PHE A 57 -21.61 -3.69 6.88
C PHE A 57 -20.99 -4.46 5.71
N GLY A 58 -21.81 -5.25 5.00
CA GLY A 58 -21.36 -6.05 3.86
C GLY A 58 -20.77 -5.19 2.73
N ILE A 59 -21.43 -4.07 2.39
CA ILE A 59 -20.93 -3.13 1.38
C ILE A 59 -19.60 -2.51 1.83
N SER A 60 -19.49 -2.06 3.09
CA SER A 60 -18.26 -1.51 3.64
C SER A 60 -17.12 -2.52 3.58
N LEU A 61 -17.37 -3.76 4.00
CA LEU A 61 -16.36 -4.82 3.99
C LEU A 61 -15.91 -5.14 2.55
N ALA A 62 -16.86 -5.27 1.61
CA ALA A 62 -16.56 -5.52 0.21
C ALA A 62 -15.73 -4.37 -0.41
N ALA A 63 -16.07 -3.12 -0.11
CA ALA A 63 -15.32 -1.96 -0.57
C ALA A 63 -13.85 -2.01 -0.08
N HIS A 64 -13.62 -2.36 1.19
CA HIS A 64 -12.27 -2.51 1.73
C HIS A 64 -11.49 -3.64 1.04
N VAL A 65 -12.11 -4.80 0.80
CA VAL A 65 -11.46 -5.92 0.11
C VAL A 65 -11.04 -5.52 -1.31
N ILE A 66 -11.91 -4.83 -2.05
CA ILE A 66 -11.60 -4.35 -3.40
C ILE A 66 -10.43 -3.36 -3.37
N LEU A 67 -10.44 -2.41 -2.44
CA LEU A 67 -9.36 -1.43 -2.28
C LEU A 67 -8.04 -2.10 -1.95
N LEU A 68 -8.03 -3.05 -1.01
CA LEU A 68 -6.84 -3.81 -0.66
C LEU A 68 -6.33 -4.61 -1.87
N LEU A 69 -7.21 -5.29 -2.60
CA LEU A 69 -6.83 -6.08 -3.77
C LEU A 69 -6.20 -5.22 -4.87
N MET A 70 -6.80 -4.07 -5.20
CA MET A 70 -6.22 -3.14 -6.19
C MET A 70 -4.87 -2.58 -5.76
N PHE A 71 -4.75 -2.26 -4.47
CA PHE A 71 -3.50 -1.80 -3.88
C PHE A 71 -2.40 -2.86 -3.98
N PHE A 72 -2.69 -4.12 -3.63
CA PHE A 72 -1.74 -5.23 -3.75
C PHE A 72 -1.35 -5.52 -5.18
N PHE A 73 -2.31 -5.50 -6.09
CA PHE A 73 -2.05 -5.72 -7.51
C PHE A 73 -1.05 -4.68 -8.04
N THR A 74 -1.25 -3.40 -7.68
CA THR A 74 -0.34 -2.31 -8.07
C THR A 74 1.06 -2.51 -7.47
N MET A 75 1.13 -2.88 -6.19
CA MET A 75 2.41 -3.15 -5.53
C MET A 75 3.14 -4.32 -6.17
N ALA A 76 2.44 -5.40 -6.52
CA ALA A 76 3.02 -6.56 -7.19
C ALA A 76 3.60 -6.21 -8.56
N VAL A 77 2.86 -5.43 -9.36
CA VAL A 77 3.33 -4.95 -10.68
C VAL A 77 4.60 -4.10 -10.53
N PHE A 78 4.64 -3.18 -9.57
CA PHE A 78 5.82 -2.34 -9.35
C PHE A 78 7.01 -3.12 -8.77
N TYR A 79 6.76 -4.03 -7.84
CA TYR A 79 7.81 -4.90 -7.29
C TYR A 79 8.43 -5.77 -8.37
N ASP A 80 7.62 -6.35 -9.25
CA ASP A 80 8.11 -7.15 -10.38
C ASP A 80 8.93 -6.29 -11.35
N ALA A 81 8.48 -5.07 -11.66
CA ALA A 81 9.24 -4.12 -12.50
C ALA A 81 10.58 -3.68 -11.88
N GLU A 82 10.65 -3.53 -10.55
CA GLU A 82 11.90 -3.20 -9.83
C GLU A 82 12.86 -4.39 -9.78
N LYS A 83 12.34 -5.60 -9.48
CA LYS A 83 13.11 -6.84 -9.47
C LYS A 83 13.75 -7.13 -10.83
N ASN A 84 12.99 -6.90 -11.91
CA ASN A 84 13.46 -7.14 -13.28
C ASN A 84 14.36 -6.02 -13.82
N GLN A 85 14.64 -4.95 -13.04
CA GLN A 85 15.45 -3.78 -13.44
C GLN A 85 15.03 -3.14 -14.78
N SER A 86 13.81 -3.43 -15.25
CA SER A 86 13.29 -3.01 -16.55
C SER A 86 12.66 -1.62 -16.52
N SER A 87 12.53 -1.05 -15.31
CA SER A 87 11.95 0.27 -15.10
C SER A 87 12.86 1.39 -15.63
N TRP A 88 12.36 2.14 -16.61
CA TRP A 88 12.99 3.38 -17.08
C TRP A 88 13.21 4.41 -15.94
N LEU A 89 12.39 4.32 -14.89
CA LEU A 89 12.43 5.17 -13.70
C LEU A 89 13.66 4.88 -12.82
N LEU A 90 14.08 3.62 -12.73
CA LEU A 90 15.31 3.23 -12.02
C LEU A 90 16.56 3.72 -12.76
N LYS A 91 16.57 3.65 -14.09
CA LYS A 91 17.64 4.24 -14.91
C LYS A 91 17.73 5.75 -14.67
N LEU A 92 16.59 6.44 -14.70
CA LEU A 92 16.54 7.89 -14.46
C LEU A 92 17.01 8.29 -13.05
N ARG A 93 16.71 7.48 -12.03
CA ARG A 93 17.18 7.70 -10.65
C ARG A 93 18.70 7.54 -10.55
N ARG A 94 19.25 6.52 -11.23
CA ARG A 94 20.69 6.28 -11.31
C ARG A 94 21.40 7.47 -11.93
N ASP A 95 20.95 7.91 -13.10
CA ASP A 95 21.53 9.04 -13.83
C ASP A 95 21.51 10.34 -12.99
N ARG A 96 20.44 10.57 -12.22
CA ARG A 96 20.35 11.74 -11.31
C ARG A 96 21.36 11.67 -10.15
N ASN A 97 21.65 10.48 -9.62
CA ASN A 97 22.55 10.32 -8.48
C ASN A 97 24.05 10.38 -8.88
N HIS A 98 24.36 10.33 -10.18
CA HIS A 98 25.72 10.49 -10.72
C HIS A 98 26.04 11.93 -11.19
N LEU A 99 25.06 12.84 -11.11
CA LEU A 99 25.22 14.29 -11.30
C LEU A 99 25.42 14.99 -9.94
#